data_AF-A0A0D0UWN4-F1
#
_entry.id   AF-A0A0D0UWN4-F1
#
_cell.length_a   1.000
_cell.length_b   1.000
_cell.length_c   1.000
_cell.angle_alpha   90.00
_cell.angle_beta   90.00
_cell.angle_gamma   90.00
#
_symmetry.space_group_name_H-M   'P 1'
#
loop_
_entity.id
_entity.type
_entity.pdbx_description
1 polymer ?
#
loop_
_entity_poly.entity_id
_entity_poly.type
_entity_poly.pdbx_seq_one_letter_code
_entity_poly.pdbx_strand_id
1 'polypeptide(L)'
;MSSSIPQPTFSASQPTPVASPIAISARELKELMDDATLTPGKDYVVVDVRRTDLDEPGSVIHPCAINLPAQSLYQTLPVVFMTLRQSVFPSRGWSAAEYAQYP
;
A
#
# COMPACT_ATOMS: atom_id res chain seq x y z
N MET A 1 -27.09 21.48 -25.35
CA MET A 1 -26.90 20.48 -24.28
C MET A 1 -25.61 19.73 -24.58
N SER A 2 -24.51 20.07 -23.90
CA SER A 2 -23.25 19.31 -24.06
C SER A 2 -23.43 17.93 -23.46
N SER A 3 -23.34 16.90 -24.29
CA SER A 3 -23.29 15.51 -23.83
C SER A 3 -21.90 15.27 -23.26
N SER A 4 -21.76 15.04 -21.95
CA SER A 4 -20.47 14.66 -21.36
C SER A 4 -20.17 13.21 -21.72
N ILE A 5 -19.11 13.00 -22.50
CA ILE A 5 -18.55 11.66 -22.73
C ILE A 5 -18.12 11.11 -21.36
N PRO A 6 -18.52 9.89 -20.95
CA PRO A 6 -18.06 9.29 -19.71
C PRO A 6 -16.54 9.18 -19.72
N GLN A 7 -15.88 9.85 -18.79
CA GLN A 7 -14.44 9.65 -18.57
C GLN A 7 -14.25 8.27 -17.94
N PRO A 8 -13.35 7.42 -18.46
CA PRO A 8 -13.02 6.16 -17.81
C PRO A 8 -12.48 6.41 -16.40
N THR A 9 -12.82 5.53 -15.45
CA THR A 9 -12.27 5.58 -14.09
C THR A 9 -10.77 5.29 -14.12
N PHE A 10 -10.01 5.80 -13.15
CA PHE A 10 -8.56 5.55 -13.10
C PHE A 10 -8.22 4.04 -13.05
N SER A 11 -9.10 3.24 -12.45
CA SER A 11 -8.94 1.79 -12.33
C SER A 11 -9.08 1.05 -13.66
N ALA A 12 -9.67 1.68 -14.69
CA ALA A 12 -9.90 1.03 -15.99
C ALA A 12 -8.61 0.76 -16.78
N SER A 13 -7.52 1.47 -16.46
CA SER A 13 -6.19 1.25 -17.08
C SER A 13 -5.28 0.35 -16.26
N GLN A 14 -5.73 -0.12 -15.11
CA GLN A 14 -4.96 -1.00 -14.22
C GLN A 14 -5.18 -2.47 -14.62
N PRO A 15 -4.21 -3.36 -14.41
CA PRO A 15 -4.43 -4.78 -14.64
C PRO A 15 -5.48 -5.34 -13.70
N THR A 16 -6.07 -6.46 -14.11
CA THR A 16 -6.98 -7.22 -13.26
C THR A 16 -6.26 -7.69 -11.99
N PRO A 17 -6.78 -7.39 -10.79
CA PRO A 17 -6.20 -7.88 -9.55
C PRO A 17 -6.17 -9.40 -9.52
N VAL A 18 -5.00 -9.98 -9.24
CA VAL A 18 -4.81 -11.43 -9.10
C VAL A 18 -4.81 -11.89 -7.64
N ALA A 19 -4.63 -10.96 -6.70
CA ALA A 19 -4.60 -11.25 -5.27
C ALA A 19 -6.01 -11.23 -4.68
N SER A 20 -6.27 -12.15 -3.75
CA SER A 20 -7.48 -12.20 -2.92
C SER A 20 -7.08 -12.09 -1.45
N PRO A 21 -6.83 -10.87 -0.94
CA PRO A 21 -6.43 -10.67 0.45
C PRO A 21 -7.57 -11.00 1.41
N ILE A 22 -7.22 -11.45 2.61
CA ILE A 22 -8.19 -11.56 3.70
C ILE A 22 -8.61 -10.16 4.17
N ALA A 23 -9.86 -10.01 4.57
CA ALA A 23 -10.34 -8.80 5.22
C ALA A 23 -9.93 -8.80 6.70
N ILE A 24 -9.62 -7.63 7.22
CA ILE A 24 -9.38 -7.39 8.65
C ILE A 24 -10.33 -6.29 9.11
N SER A 25 -10.95 -6.46 10.28
CA SER A 25 -11.78 -5.43 10.91
C SER A 25 -10.92 -4.37 11.60
N ALA A 26 -11.50 -3.19 11.87
CA ALA A 26 -10.82 -2.15 12.63
C ALA A 26 -10.40 -2.61 14.04
N ARG A 27 -11.18 -3.51 14.65
CA ARG A 27 -10.85 -4.09 15.95
C ARG A 27 -9.63 -5.01 15.87
N GLU A 28 -9.60 -5.92 14.90
CA GLU A 28 -8.46 -6.82 14.70
C GLU A 28 -7.19 -6.04 14.34
N LEU A 29 -7.30 -4.97 13.55
CA LEU A 29 -6.17 -4.08 13.29
C LEU A 29 -5.66 -3.43 14.59
N LYS A 30 -6.57 -2.95 15.45
CA LYS A 30 -6.19 -2.39 16.76
C LYS A 30 -5.52 -3.43 17.65
N GLU A 31 -6.04 -4.66 17.69
CA GLU A 31 -5.45 -5.76 18.46
C GLU A 31 -4.04 -6.10 17.95
N LEU A 32 -3.81 -6.09 16.63
CA LEU A 32 -2.49 -6.26 16.03
C LEU A 32 -1.53 -5.12 16.42
N MET A 33 -2.03 -3.88 16.46
CA MET A 33 -1.23 -2.71 16.86
C MET A 33 -0.88 -2.69 18.35
N ASP A 34 -1.76 -3.23 19.20
CA ASP A 34 -1.57 -3.28 20.66
C ASP A 34 -0.69 -4.48 21.07
N ASP A 35 -0.39 -5.41 20.15
CA ASP A 35 0.48 -6.55 20.40
C ASP A 35 1.95 -6.12 20.51
N ALA A 36 2.46 -6.10 21.75
CA ALA A 36 3.84 -5.72 22.05
C ALA A 36 4.91 -6.65 21.46
N THR A 37 4.53 -7.81 20.91
CA THR A 37 5.45 -8.72 20.21
C THR A 37 5.68 -8.32 18.75
N LEU A 38 4.85 -7.45 18.18
CA LEU A 38 4.93 -6.98 16.81
C LEU A 38 5.56 -5.58 16.74
N THR A 39 6.47 -5.40 15.78
CA THR A 39 7.15 -4.13 15.52
C THR A 39 6.64 -3.52 14.20
N PRO A 40 6.01 -2.33 14.22
CA PRO A 40 5.61 -1.62 13.00
C PRO A 40 6.81 -1.34 12.10
N GLY A 41 6.64 -1.50 10.78
CA GLY A 41 7.71 -1.34 9.78
C GLY A 41 8.66 -2.54 9.65
N LYS A 42 8.54 -3.54 10.52
CA LYS A 42 9.30 -4.80 10.46
C LYS A 42 8.38 -6.00 10.30
N ASP A 43 7.46 -6.18 11.25
CA ASP A 43 6.54 -7.32 11.27
C ASP A 43 5.25 -7.03 10.49
N TYR A 44 4.86 -5.75 10.43
CA TYR A 44 3.72 -5.30 9.61
C TYR A 44 3.90 -3.86 9.12
N VAL A 45 3.18 -3.50 8.06
CA VAL A 45 3.05 -2.14 7.56
C VAL A 45 1.58 -1.81 7.34
N VAL A 46 1.18 -0.56 7.62
CA VAL A 46 -0.16 -0.06 7.29
C VAL A 46 -0.03 0.86 6.09
N VAL A 47 -0.76 0.55 5.02
CA VAL A 47 -0.78 1.34 3.80
C VAL A 47 -2.13 2.03 3.68
N ASP A 48 -2.11 3.35 3.67
CA ASP A 48 -3.29 4.18 3.43
C ASP A 48 -3.34 4.56 1.94
N VAL A 49 -4.37 4.10 1.23
CA VAL A 49 -4.50 4.31 -0.22
C VAL A 49 -5.39 5.49 -0.59
N ARG A 50 -5.80 6.31 0.39
CA ARG A 50 -6.60 7.52 0.15
C ARG A 50 -5.79 8.58 -0.60
N ARG A 51 -6.50 9.40 -1.37
CA ARG A 51 -5.92 10.53 -2.11
C ARG A 51 -6.12 11.85 -1.39
N THR A 52 -7.30 12.03 -0.81
CA THR A 52 -7.75 13.25 -0.13
C THR A 52 -8.19 12.90 1.28
N ASP A 53 -8.41 13.93 2.10
CA ASP A 53 -9.04 13.80 3.41
C ASP A 53 -8.21 13.00 4.45
N LEU A 54 -6.89 12.95 4.27
CA LEU A 54 -5.94 12.34 5.21
C LEU A 54 -5.72 13.21 6.46
N ASP A 55 -5.84 14.52 6.29
CA ASP A 55 -5.59 15.52 7.34
C ASP A 55 -6.88 15.94 8.05
N GLU A 56 -8.02 15.35 7.68
CA GLU A 56 -9.30 15.65 8.31
C GLU A 56 -9.30 15.17 9.77
N PRO A 57 -9.87 15.94 10.73
CA PRO A 57 -9.90 15.54 12.12
C PRO A 57 -10.53 14.16 12.33
N GLY A 58 -9.82 13.28 13.03
CA GLY A 58 -10.28 11.91 13.30
C GLY A 58 -10.17 10.94 12.12
N SER A 59 -9.57 11.36 11.00
CA SER A 59 -9.39 10.53 9.81
C SER A 59 -8.13 9.66 9.84
N VAL A 60 -7.23 9.88 10.81
CA VAL A 60 -5.99 9.09 10.98
C VAL A 60 -6.34 7.71 11.51
N ILE A 61 -6.23 6.70 10.63
CA ILE A 61 -6.51 5.29 10.99
C ILE A 61 -5.35 4.70 11.80
N HIS A 62 -4.11 5.07 11.47
CA HIS A 62 -2.91 4.59 12.16
C HIS A 62 -1.79 5.66 12.11
N PRO A 63 -1.12 6.01 13.23
CA PRO A 63 -0.11 7.07 13.26
C PRO A 63 1.10 6.83 12.33
N CYS A 64 1.49 5.57 12.17
CA CYS A 64 2.59 5.15 11.28
C CYS A 64 2.13 4.63 9.90
N ALA A 65 0.90 4.93 9.46
CA ALA A 65 0.48 4.54 8.11
C ALA A 65 1.31 5.27 7.04
N ILE A 66 1.72 4.54 6.01
CA ILE A 66 2.33 5.14 4.82
C ILE A 66 1.22 5.43 3.83
N ASN A 67 1.08 6.69 3.42
CA ASN A 67 0.13 7.03 2.37
C ASN A 67 0.69 6.73 0.98
N LEU A 68 0.06 5.81 0.27
CA LEU A 68 0.35 5.45 -1.13
C LEU A 68 -0.95 5.52 -1.94
N PRO A 69 -1.28 6.68 -2.54
CA PRO A 69 -2.56 6.87 -3.21
C PRO A 69 -2.84 5.80 -4.28
N ALA A 70 -4.07 5.29 -4.29
CA ALA A 70 -4.46 4.19 -5.18
C ALA A 70 -4.17 4.46 -6.67
N GLN A 71 -4.20 5.73 -7.10
CA GLN A 71 -3.99 6.11 -8.51
C GLN A 71 -2.55 5.90 -8.99
N SER A 72 -1.55 5.99 -8.09
CA SER A 72 -0.13 5.79 -8.40
C SER A 72 0.43 4.50 -7.80
N LEU A 73 -0.31 3.83 -6.92
CA LEU A 73 0.14 2.65 -6.19
C LEU A 73 0.67 1.57 -7.15
N TYR A 74 -0.12 1.14 -8.14
CA TYR A 74 0.28 0.07 -9.05
C TYR A 74 1.58 0.40 -9.80
N GLN A 75 1.68 1.61 -10.36
CA GLN A 75 2.85 2.08 -11.11
C GLN A 75 4.11 2.19 -10.24
N THR A 76 3.93 2.38 -8.93
CA THR A 76 5.04 2.54 -7.98
C THR A 76 5.35 1.28 -7.18
N LEU A 77 4.60 0.18 -7.37
CA LEU A 77 4.79 -1.09 -6.68
C LEU A 77 6.25 -1.58 -6.71
N PRO A 78 6.98 -1.55 -7.85
CA PRO A 78 8.37 -2.04 -7.86
C PRO A 78 9.29 -1.26 -6.90
N VAL A 79 9.16 0.07 -6.88
CA VAL A 79 9.97 0.94 -6.02
C VAL A 79 9.55 0.81 -4.55
N VAL A 80 8.24 0.77 -4.29
CA VAL A 80 7.70 0.57 -2.93
C VAL A 80 8.18 -0.77 -2.37
N PHE A 81 8.08 -1.84 -3.14
CA PHE A 81 8.52 -3.17 -2.73
C PHE A 81 10.02 -3.21 -2.47
N MET A 82 10.83 -2.64 -3.37
CA MET A 82 12.27 -2.54 -3.17
C MET A 82 12.61 -1.79 -1.88
N THR A 83 11.98 -0.64 -1.65
CA THR A 83 12.22 0.21 -0.48
C THR A 83 11.85 -0.51 0.80
N LEU A 84 10.65 -1.10 0.89
CA LEU A 84 10.19 -1.85 2.05
C LEU A 84 11.10 -3.05 2.34
N ARG A 85 11.59 -3.73 1.31
CA ARG A 85 12.49 -4.87 1.51
C ARG A 85 13.90 -4.48 1.91
N GLN A 86 14.42 -3.36 1.43
CA GLN A 86 15.72 -2.84 1.85
C GLN A 86 15.69 -2.37 3.31
N SER A 87 14.59 -1.77 3.76
CA SER A 87 14.43 -1.34 5.16
C SER A 87 14.22 -2.53 6.12
N VAL A 88 13.64 -3.64 5.66
CA VAL A 88 13.43 -4.85 6.46
C VAL A 88 14.65 -5.79 6.46
N PHE A 89 15.50 -5.77 5.43
CA PHE A 89 16.73 -6.58 5.34
C PHE A 89 17.96 -5.77 4.89
N PRO A 90 18.61 -5.01 5.79
CA PRO A 90 19.70 -4.09 5.41
C PRO A 90 21.02 -4.74 4.94
N SER A 91 21.11 -6.06 4.71
CA SER A 91 22.42 -6.73 4.52
C SER A 91 22.49 -7.93 3.57
N ARG A 92 21.48 -8.24 2.75
CA ARG A 92 21.69 -9.15 1.60
C ARG A 92 21.63 -8.36 0.31
N GLY A 93 22.79 -8.13 -0.31
CA GLY A 93 22.88 -7.55 -1.66
C GLY A 93 22.16 -8.44 -2.67
N TRP A 94 21.28 -7.85 -3.47
CA TRP A 94 20.54 -8.54 -4.53
C TRP A 94 21.35 -8.53 -5.82
N SER A 95 21.24 -9.60 -6.60
CA SER A 95 21.80 -9.66 -7.96
C SER A 95 20.76 -9.20 -9.00
N ALA A 96 21.21 -8.68 -10.14
CA ALA A 96 20.33 -8.16 -11.21
C ALA A 96 19.30 -9.19 -11.74
N ALA A 97 19.51 -10.49 -11.54
CA ALA A 97 18.61 -11.56 -11.96
C ALA A 97 17.30 -11.59 -11.15
N GLU A 98 17.34 -11.21 -9.87
CA GLU A 98 16.16 -11.23 -9.01
C GLU A 98 15.22 -10.03 -9.25
N TYR A 99 15.75 -8.93 -9.82
CA TYR A 99 14.95 -7.77 -10.21
C TYR A 99 14.04 -8.04 -11.41
N ALA A 100 14.44 -8.95 -12.31
CA ALA A 100 13.71 -9.24 -13.55
C ALA A 100 12.43 -10.07 -13.35
N GLN A 101 12.15 -10.53 -12.12
CA GLN A 101 11.01 -11.40 -11.81
C GLN A 101 9.77 -10.64 -11.31
N TYR A 102 9.88 -9.35 -11.00
CA TYR A 102 8.75 -8.52 -10.64
C TYR A 102 8.26 -7.72 -11.86
N PRO A 103 6.99 -7.87 -12.28
CA PRO A 103 6.42 -7.18 -13.43
C PRO A 103 6.29 -5.67 -13.22
#